data_AF-A0A976LK98-F1
#
_entry.id   AF-A0A976LK98-F1
#
_cell.length_a   1.000
_cell.length_b   1.000
_cell.length_c   1.000
_cell.angle_alpha   90.00
_cell.angle_beta   90.00
_cell.angle_gamma   90.00
#
_symmetry.space_group_name_H-M   'P 1'
#
loop_
_entity.id
_entity.type
_entity.pdbx_description
1 polymer ?
#
loop_
_entity_poly.entity_id
_entity_poly.type
_entity_poly.pdbx_seq_one_letter_code
_entity_poly.pdbx_strand_id
1 'polypeptide(L)'
;MREEKRFSYIEVVITVIVLGLVGMTVYPKFIEASGESRTGELIDELQTMRAQLAIYRVQHEDLYPPTNSFEGFKSAMTAQIGQFGPYVRKIPVNPCNGLDTIRFDGEPAGANQAGWRFDTKTGLFQADNNIAYAAL
;
A
#
# COMPACT_ATOMS: atom_id res chain seq x y z
N MET A 1 -10.78 18.62 -52.34
CA MET A 1 -11.87 19.39 -51.72
C MET A 1 -12.18 18.73 -50.38
N ARG A 2 -12.01 19.43 -49.26
CA ARG A 2 -12.34 18.92 -47.93
C ARG A 2 -13.82 19.20 -47.68
N GLU A 3 -14.59 18.16 -47.39
CA GLU A 3 -15.99 18.31 -46.95
C GLU A 3 -15.99 18.76 -45.48
N GLU A 4 -16.45 19.99 -45.25
CA GLU A 4 -16.72 20.51 -43.91
C GLU A 4 -18.02 19.86 -43.41
N LYS A 5 -17.93 18.90 -42.47
CA LYS A 5 -19.11 18.28 -41.85
C LYS A 5 -19.88 19.34 -41.04
N ARG A 6 -21.02 19.76 -41.55
CA ARG A 6 -21.98 20.62 -40.84
C ARG A 6 -22.85 19.75 -39.94
N PHE A 7 -22.71 19.89 -38.62
CA PHE A 7 -23.58 19.24 -37.65
C PHE A 7 -25.04 19.69 -37.82
N SER A 8 -25.96 18.74 -37.85
CA SER A 8 -27.40 19.04 -37.92
C SER A 8 -27.94 19.40 -36.53
N TYR A 9 -28.86 20.36 -36.44
CA TYR A 9 -29.52 20.74 -35.19
C TYR A 9 -30.15 19.53 -34.48
N ILE A 10 -30.70 18.59 -35.25
CA ILE A 10 -31.28 17.34 -34.74
C ILE A 10 -30.25 16.46 -34.05
N GLU A 11 -29.03 16.40 -34.56
CA GLU A 11 -27.97 15.55 -34.02
C GLU A 11 -27.51 16.04 -32.65
N VAL A 12 -27.36 17.36 -32.51
CA VAL A 12 -27.03 17.99 -31.23
C VAL A 12 -28.17 17.79 -30.22
N VAL A 13 -29.43 17.95 -30.64
CA VAL A 13 -30.60 17.75 -29.76
C VAL A 13 -30.68 16.31 -29.24
N ILE A 14 -30.56 15.32 -30.12
CA ILE A 14 -30.60 13.91 -29.72
C ILE A 14 -29.42 13.57 -28.79
N THR A 15 -28.22 14.07 -29.09
CA THR A 15 -27.03 13.84 -28.27
C THR A 15 -27.22 14.39 -26.85
N VAL A 16 -27.77 15.59 -26.70
CA VAL A 16 -28.05 16.19 -25.38
C VAL A 16 -29.10 15.39 -24.60
N ILE A 17 -30.14 14.90 -25.27
CA ILE A 17 -31.17 14.04 -24.64
C ILE A 17 -30.55 12.75 -24.13
N VAL A 18 -29.75 12.07 -24.95
CA VAL A 18 -29.10 10.80 -24.57
C VAL A 18 -28.10 11.03 -23.43
N LEU A 19 -27.27 12.07 -23.50
CA LEU A 19 -26.34 12.41 -22.42
C LEU A 19 -27.07 12.79 -21.11
N GLY A 20 -28.24 13.44 -21.21
CA GLY A 20 -29.08 13.74 -20.05
C GLY A 20 -29.66 12.49 -19.38
N LEU A 21 -30.12 11.51 -20.17
CA LEU A 21 -30.63 10.24 -19.65
C LEU A 21 -29.53 9.37 -19.05
N VAL A 22 -28.39 9.26 -19.73
CA VAL A 22 -27.28 8.42 -19.27
C VAL A 22 -26.57 9.07 -18.09
N GLY A 23 -26.37 10.39 -18.11
CA GLY A 23 -25.60 11.15 -17.12
C GLY A 23 -26.13 11.05 -15.69
N MET A 24 -27.44 10.83 -15.49
CA MET A 24 -28.02 10.60 -14.16
C MET A 24 -27.64 9.23 -13.55
N THR A 25 -27.28 8.26 -14.38
CA THR A 25 -27.04 6.87 -13.94
C THR A 25 -25.56 6.50 -13.82
N VAL A 26 -24.66 7.37 -14.26
CA VAL A 26 -23.22 7.09 -14.20
C VAL A 26 -22.70 7.43 -12.82
N TYR A 27 -22.58 6.42 -11.96
CA TYR A 27 -21.79 6.53 -10.74
C TYR A 27 -20.31 6.50 -11.14
N PRO A 28 -19.51 7.56 -10.90
CA PRO A 28 -18.10 7.55 -11.25
C PRO A 28 -17.34 6.56 -10.34
N LYS A 29 -17.05 5.37 -10.86
CA LYS A 29 -16.26 4.31 -10.16
C LYS A 29 -14.79 4.69 -9.88
N PHE A 30 -14.35 5.89 -10.27
CA PHE A 30 -12.97 6.34 -10.12
C PHE A 30 -12.55 6.54 -8.65
N ILE A 31 -13.49 6.88 -7.76
CA ILE A 31 -13.16 7.16 -6.35
C ILE A 31 -13.01 5.86 -5.54
N GLU A 32 -13.86 4.86 -5.74
CA GLU A 32 -13.76 3.57 -5.05
C GLU A 32 -12.57 2.73 -5.54
N ALA A 33 -12.31 2.72 -6.85
CA ALA A 33 -11.15 2.01 -7.41
C ALA A 33 -9.83 2.47 -6.78
N SER A 34 -9.73 3.75 -6.40
CA SER A 34 -8.56 4.33 -5.74
C SER A 34 -8.41 3.90 -4.26
N GLY A 35 -9.49 3.51 -3.59
CA GLY A 35 -9.45 2.96 -2.23
C GLY A 35 -9.12 1.47 -2.22
N GLU A 36 -9.73 0.72 -3.14
CA GLU A 36 -9.51 -0.72 -3.30
C GLU A 36 -8.08 -1.01 -3.80
N SER A 37 -7.55 -0.21 -4.73
CA SER A 37 -6.17 -0.35 -5.21
C SER A 37 -5.16 -0.19 -4.07
N ARG A 38 -5.35 0.82 -3.20
CA ARG A 38 -4.47 1.05 -2.04
C ARG A 38 -4.52 -0.09 -1.03
N THR A 39 -5.69 -0.72 -0.86
CA THR A 39 -5.83 -1.85 0.06
C THR A 39 -5.14 -3.10 -0.50
N GLY A 40 -5.28 -3.36 -1.81
CA GLY A 40 -4.55 -4.43 -2.48
C GLY A 40 -3.04 -4.25 -2.39
N GLU A 41 -2.53 -3.06 -2.71
CA GLU A 41 -1.11 -2.71 -2.57
C GLU A 41 -0.61 -2.89 -1.13
N LEU A 42 -1.40 -2.46 -0.14
CA LEU A 42 -1.06 -2.61 1.28
C LEU A 42 -0.90 -4.08 1.67
N ILE A 43 -1.82 -4.94 1.22
CA ILE A 43 -1.79 -6.38 1.50
C ILE A 43 -0.56 -7.02 0.84
N ASP A 44 -0.27 -6.68 -0.41
CA ASP A 44 0.89 -7.20 -1.13
C ASP A 44 2.22 -6.81 -0.45
N GLU A 45 2.33 -5.57 0.03
CA GLU A 45 3.49 -5.10 0.78
C GLU A 45 3.62 -5.79 2.15
N LEU A 46 2.51 -5.98 2.88
CA LEU A 46 2.49 -6.72 4.14
C LEU A 46 2.95 -8.17 3.95
N GLN A 47 2.40 -8.85 2.95
CA GLN A 47 2.76 -10.25 2.65
C GLN A 47 4.23 -10.37 2.26
N THR A 48 4.73 -9.45 1.43
CA THR A 48 6.14 -9.40 1.04
C THR A 48 7.03 -9.21 2.27
N MET A 49 6.75 -8.22 3.12
CA MET A 49 7.56 -7.96 4.32
C MET A 49 7.53 -9.13 5.30
N ARG A 50 6.36 -9.74 5.55
CA ARG A 50 6.22 -10.90 6.43
C ARG A 50 7.01 -12.10 5.90
N ALA A 51 6.98 -12.37 4.59
CA ALA A 51 7.76 -13.44 3.98
C ALA A 51 9.26 -13.21 4.13
N GLN A 52 9.73 -11.98 3.93
CA GLN A 52 11.15 -11.65 4.07
C GLN A 52 11.62 -11.70 5.53
N LEU A 53 10.79 -11.29 6.48
CA LEU A 53 11.05 -11.47 7.92
C LEU A 53 11.13 -12.94 8.32
N ALA A 54 10.30 -13.80 7.73
CA ALA A 54 10.37 -15.24 7.96
C ALA A 54 11.70 -15.84 7.46
N ILE A 55 12.16 -15.44 6.27
CA ILE A 55 13.47 -15.86 5.74
C ILE A 55 14.61 -15.36 6.65
N TYR A 56 14.56 -14.09 7.07
CA TYR A 56 15.53 -13.53 8.03
C TYR A 56 15.64 -14.39 9.29
N ARG A 57 14.49 -14.70 9.88
CA ARG A 57 14.37 -15.45 11.13
C ARG A 57 14.99 -16.84 11.02
N VAL A 58 14.75 -17.56 9.91
CA VAL A 58 15.35 -18.87 9.65
C VAL A 58 16.87 -18.79 9.55
N GLN A 59 17.40 -17.71 8.96
CA GLN A 59 18.85 -17.52 8.79
C GLN A 59 19.57 -17.03 10.06
N HIS A 60 18.82 -16.45 11.01
CA HIS A 60 19.37 -15.81 12.21
C HIS A 60 18.92 -16.51 13.50
N GLU A 61 18.81 -17.84 13.50
CA GLU A 61 18.53 -18.65 14.70
C GLU A 61 17.25 -18.20 15.45
N ASP A 62 16.17 -17.97 14.70
CA ASP A 62 14.88 -17.50 15.21
C ASP A 62 14.87 -16.06 15.78
N LEU A 63 15.94 -15.29 15.56
CA LEU A 63 16.01 -13.88 15.95
C LEU A 63 15.37 -12.95 14.91
N TYR A 64 14.72 -11.90 15.39
CA TYR A 64 14.23 -10.81 14.56
C TYR A 64 15.32 -9.79 14.25
N PRO A 65 15.17 -8.97 13.19
CA PRO A 65 16.08 -7.86 12.94
C PRO A 65 16.16 -6.92 14.15
N PRO A 66 17.27 -6.20 14.33
CA PRO A 66 17.46 -5.30 15.45
C PRO A 66 16.36 -4.22 15.49
N THR A 67 15.62 -4.17 16.59
CA THR A 67 14.46 -3.28 16.80
C THR A 67 14.76 -2.12 17.73
N ASN A 68 16.03 -1.89 18.05
CA ASN A 68 16.49 -0.74 18.84
C ASN A 68 16.38 0.60 18.08
N SER A 69 16.35 0.55 16.75
CA SER A 69 16.27 1.71 15.87
C SER A 69 15.77 1.33 14.49
N PHE A 70 15.07 2.25 13.81
CA PHE A 70 14.61 2.04 12.44
C PHE A 70 15.78 1.81 11.47
N GLU A 71 16.88 2.55 11.64
CA GLU A 71 18.08 2.40 10.79
C GLU A 71 18.75 1.03 10.96
N GLY A 72 18.82 0.50 12.18
CA GLY A 72 19.32 -0.85 12.43
C GLY A 72 18.47 -1.90 11.72
N PHE A 73 17.14 -1.82 11.89
CA PHE A 73 16.20 -2.71 11.23
C PHE A 73 16.32 -2.63 9.70
N LYS A 74 16.32 -1.41 9.15
CA LYS A 74 16.44 -1.15 7.72
C LYS A 74 17.74 -1.70 7.16
N SER A 75 18.86 -1.48 7.83
CA SER A 75 20.16 -2.04 7.44
C SER A 75 20.12 -3.57 7.38
N ALA A 76 19.61 -4.21 8.43
CA ALA A 76 19.49 -5.67 8.50
C ALA A 76 18.59 -6.27 7.40
N MET A 77 17.57 -5.52 6.96
CA MET A 77 16.63 -5.98 5.94
C MET A 77 17.07 -5.66 4.50
N THR A 78 17.80 -4.56 4.29
CA THR A 78 18.17 -4.06 2.96
C THR A 78 19.62 -4.27 2.55
N ALA A 79 20.52 -4.52 3.49
CA ALA A 79 21.92 -4.80 3.20
C ALA A 79 22.18 -6.31 3.18
N GLN A 80 23.21 -6.71 2.43
CA GLN A 80 23.83 -8.01 2.64
C GLN A 80 24.80 -7.90 3.81
N ILE A 81 24.59 -8.69 4.86
CA ILE A 81 25.47 -8.75 6.03
C ILE A 81 26.04 -10.16 6.10
N GLY A 82 27.34 -10.29 5.82
CA GLY A 82 27.99 -11.59 5.67
C GLY A 82 27.41 -12.37 4.49
N GLN A 83 26.93 -13.58 4.75
CA GLN A 83 26.33 -14.46 3.74
C GLN A 83 24.81 -14.24 3.56
N PHE A 84 24.18 -13.47 4.45
CA PHE A 84 22.73 -13.32 4.49
C PHE A 84 22.27 -11.96 3.97
N GLY A 85 21.05 -11.93 3.43
CA GLY A 85 20.46 -10.75 2.79
C GLY A 85 21.05 -10.43 1.41
N PRO A 86 20.59 -9.33 0.77
CA PRO A 86 19.51 -8.47 1.23
C PRO A 86 18.14 -9.17 1.07
N TYR A 87 17.22 -8.92 2.01
CA TYR A 87 15.89 -9.54 2.00
C TYR A 87 14.88 -8.69 1.24
N VAL A 88 15.01 -7.37 1.35
CA VAL A 88 14.21 -6.40 0.60
C VAL A 88 15.13 -5.36 -0.03
N ARG A 89 14.76 -4.82 -1.19
CA ARG A 89 15.54 -3.76 -1.84
C ARG A 89 15.43 -2.42 -1.09
N LYS A 90 14.25 -2.16 -0.53
CA LYS A 90 13.93 -1.01 0.32
C LYS A 90 12.76 -1.40 1.22
N ILE A 91 12.59 -0.69 2.32
CA ILE A 91 11.35 -0.79 3.09
C ILE A 91 10.20 -0.22 2.24
N PRO A 92 9.08 -0.94 2.08
CA PRO A 92 7.93 -0.46 1.33
C PRO A 92 7.30 0.77 1.98
N VAL A 93 6.65 1.60 1.16
CA VAL A 93 5.97 2.82 1.60
C VAL A 93 4.51 2.46 1.77
N ASN A 94 3.97 2.60 2.98
CA ASN A 94 2.56 2.31 3.20
C ASN A 94 1.68 3.20 2.29
N PRO A 95 0.88 2.63 1.37
CA PRO A 95 0.12 3.38 0.37
C PRO A 95 -1.02 4.23 0.97
N CYS A 96 -1.39 3.99 2.23
CA CYS A 96 -2.44 4.72 2.91
C CYS A 96 -1.96 6.00 3.59
N ASN A 97 -0.70 6.09 4.03
CA ASN A 97 -0.16 7.27 4.70
C ASN A 97 1.17 7.79 4.13
N GLY A 98 1.75 7.11 3.14
CA GLY A 98 2.95 7.54 2.44
C GLY A 98 4.25 7.42 3.24
N LEU A 99 4.25 6.67 4.35
CA LEU A 99 5.41 6.50 5.22
C LEU A 99 6.08 5.13 5.00
N ASP A 100 7.41 5.11 4.96
CA ASP A 100 8.23 3.89 4.98
C ASP A 100 8.82 3.57 6.36
N THR A 101 8.44 4.35 7.37
CA THR A 101 8.94 4.20 8.72
C THR A 101 8.28 3.01 9.43
N ILE A 102 9.06 2.38 10.31
CA ILE A 102 8.59 1.27 11.15
C ILE A 102 8.76 1.69 12.60
N ARG A 103 7.69 1.60 13.39
CA ARG A 103 7.77 1.71 14.85
C ARG A 103 7.74 0.33 15.49
N PHE A 104 8.37 0.23 16.65
CA PHE A 104 8.46 -1.01 17.42
C PHE A 104 7.61 -0.90 18.67
N ASP A 105 6.74 -1.89 18.88
CA ASP A 105 5.87 -1.98 20.07
C ASP A 105 5.08 -0.68 20.35
N GLY A 106 4.77 -0.41 21.63
CA GLY A 106 3.98 0.74 22.06
C GLY A 106 2.49 0.57 21.73
N GLU A 107 1.86 1.65 21.24
CA GLU A 107 0.44 1.67 20.89
C GLU A 107 0.07 0.53 19.91
N PRO A 108 -1.17 0.01 19.95
CA PRO A 108 -1.65 -0.96 18.98
C PRO A 108 -1.49 -0.46 17.53
N ALA A 109 -1.40 -1.38 16.57
CA ALA A 109 -1.38 -1.03 15.16
C ALA A 109 -2.64 -0.22 14.79
N GLY A 110 -2.47 0.79 13.95
CA GLY A 110 -3.55 1.71 13.55
C GLY A 110 -3.51 3.06 14.26
N ALA A 111 -2.45 3.33 15.04
CA ALA A 111 -2.24 4.61 15.72
C ALA A 111 -1.76 5.74 14.77
N ASN A 112 -1.43 5.38 13.53
CA ASN A 112 -0.95 6.26 12.47
C ASN A 112 0.26 7.11 12.89
N GLN A 113 1.20 6.49 13.61
CA GLN A 113 2.45 7.10 14.06
C GLN A 113 3.62 6.78 13.12
N ALA A 114 3.52 5.68 12.37
CA ALA A 114 4.47 5.25 11.36
C ALA A 114 3.75 4.68 10.12
N GLY A 115 4.51 4.26 9.10
CA GLY A 115 3.95 3.46 8.01
C GLY A 115 3.54 2.07 8.50
N TRP A 116 4.42 1.47 9.32
CA TRP A 116 4.27 0.10 9.79
C TRP A 116 4.54 -0.02 11.29
N ARG A 117 3.95 -1.03 11.90
CA ARG A 117 4.25 -1.45 13.27
C ARG A 117 4.84 -2.85 13.24
N PHE A 118 5.93 -3.04 13.97
CA PHE A 118 6.47 -4.36 14.26
C PHE A 118 6.37 -4.65 15.75
N ASP A 119 5.71 -5.76 16.08
CA ASP A 119 5.59 -6.26 17.44
C ASP A 119 6.77 -7.16 17.77
N THR A 120 7.63 -6.75 18.70
CA THR A 120 8.86 -7.49 18.99
C THR A 120 8.62 -8.77 19.79
N LYS A 121 7.47 -8.86 20.49
CA LYS A 121 7.11 -10.03 21.31
C LYS A 121 6.55 -11.16 20.44
N THR A 122 5.76 -10.81 19.44
CA THR A 122 5.06 -11.77 18.58
C THR A 122 5.67 -11.90 17.18
N GLY A 123 6.48 -10.93 16.75
CA GLY A 123 7.00 -10.82 15.39
C GLY A 123 5.96 -10.38 14.36
N LEU A 124 4.81 -9.88 14.79
CA LEU A 124 3.75 -9.44 13.90
C LEU A 124 4.13 -8.11 13.24
N PHE A 125 4.23 -8.13 11.92
CA PHE A 125 4.36 -6.93 11.08
C PHE A 125 2.97 -6.50 10.61
N GLN A 126 2.57 -5.27 10.91
CA GLN A 126 1.20 -4.75 10.71
C GLN A 126 1.21 -3.35 10.12
N ALA A 127 0.14 -3.01 9.41
CA ALA A 127 -0.09 -1.65 8.93
C ALA A 127 -0.44 -0.72 10.11
N ASP A 128 0.16 0.47 10.16
CA ASP A 128 -0.07 1.40 11.27
C ASP A 128 -1.05 2.53 10.94
N ASN A 129 -1.45 2.69 9.68
CA ASN A 129 -2.25 3.82 9.22
C ASN A 129 -3.70 3.84 9.74
N ASN A 130 -4.30 2.68 10.04
CA ASN A 130 -5.67 2.59 10.59
C ASN A 130 -5.89 1.25 11.30
N ILE A 131 -6.73 1.24 12.34
CA ILE A 131 -7.11 0.04 13.09
C ILE A 131 -7.80 -1.02 12.22
N ALA A 132 -8.55 -0.63 11.19
CA ALA A 132 -9.20 -1.55 10.26
C ALA A 132 -8.20 -2.32 9.40
N TYR A 133 -7.09 -1.66 9.04
CA TYR A 133 -6.03 -2.26 8.22
C TYR A 133 -4.95 -2.95 9.06
N ALA A 134 -4.91 -2.69 10.36
CA ALA A 134 -3.99 -3.33 11.31
C ALA A 134 -4.17 -4.86 11.42
N ALA A 135 -5.37 -5.36 11.09
CA ALA A 135 -5.72 -6.78 11.15
C ALA A 135 -5.48 -7.55 9.83
N LEU A 136 -5.12 -6.84 8.75
CA LEU A 136 -4.71 -7.45 7.48
C LEU A 136 -3.31 -8.05 7.60
#